data_AF-A0A7S0IXD9-F1
#
_entry.id   AF-A0A7S0IXD9-F1
#
_cell.length_a   1.000
_cell.length_b   1.000
_cell.length_c   1.000
_cell.angle_alpha   90.00
_cell.angle_beta   90.00
_cell.angle_gamma   90.00
#
_symmetry.space_group_name_H-M   'P 1'
#
loop_
_entity.id
_entity.type
_entity.pdbx_description
1 polymer ?
#
loop_
_entity_poly.entity_id
_entity_poly.type
_entity_poly.pdbx_seq_one_letter_code
_entity_poly.pdbx_strand_id
1 'polypeptide(L)'
;TDVEGCCFWGRGAIQTTGICNFGRLNYFVGKGAADRGKNALYPAVDFCKDPSAICRGEYPELKWLAGFFYWINDVQQYEARGSRYLDVLHKWVDDGASPTDYSLVDFA
;
A
#
# COMPACT_ATOMS: atom_id res chain seq x y z
N THR A 1 -10.56 -5.60 29.80
CA THR A 1 -10.12 -6.31 28.59
C THR A 1 -9.03 -5.48 27.98
N ASP A 2 -7.78 -5.94 28.11
CA ASP A 2 -6.66 -5.32 27.43
C ASP A 2 -6.82 -5.61 25.93
N VAL A 3 -6.95 -4.55 25.14
CA VAL A 3 -7.13 -4.62 23.69
C VAL A 3 -5.85 -4.22 22.94
N GLU A 4 -4.77 -3.97 23.67
CA GLU A 4 -3.46 -3.66 23.13
C GLU A 4 -2.95 -4.88 22.34
N GLY A 5 -2.88 -4.76 21.01
CA GLY A 5 -2.50 -5.85 20.08
C GLY A 5 -3.66 -6.46 19.28
N CYS A 6 -4.89 -6.45 19.78
CA CYS A 6 -6.10 -6.79 18.99
C CYS A 6 -6.64 -5.61 18.19
N CYS A 7 -6.04 -4.43 18.39
CA CYS A 7 -6.56 -3.19 17.88
C CYS A 7 -5.70 -2.54 16.81
N PHE A 8 -6.25 -2.57 15.61
CA PHE A 8 -5.76 -1.88 14.42
C PHE A 8 -6.15 -0.40 14.41
N TRP A 9 -6.04 0.28 15.57
CA TRP A 9 -6.17 1.74 15.65
C TRP A 9 -5.10 2.43 14.80
N GLY A 10 -5.32 3.71 14.51
CA GLY A 10 -4.38 4.52 13.75
C GLY A 10 -2.98 4.58 14.37
N ARG A 11 -1.95 4.48 13.50
CA ARG A 11 -0.54 4.61 13.86
C ARG A 11 0.25 5.36 12.78
N GLY A 12 1.38 5.95 13.16
CA GLY A 12 2.27 6.64 12.22
C GLY A 12 1.72 7.97 11.68
N ALA A 13 2.32 8.46 10.61
CA ALA A 13 2.07 9.82 10.10
C ALA A 13 0.67 10.04 9.52
N ILE A 14 0.04 9.00 8.97
CA ILE A 14 -1.30 9.09 8.32
C ILE A 14 -2.41 8.40 9.11
N GLN A 15 -2.15 8.01 10.36
CA GLN A 15 -3.06 7.16 11.13
C GLN A 15 -3.43 5.88 10.37
N THR A 16 -2.44 5.09 9.93
CA THR A 16 -2.67 3.78 9.29
C THR A 16 -3.56 2.93 10.20
N THR A 17 -4.78 2.64 9.73
CA THR A 17 -5.87 2.07 10.54
C THR A 17 -6.51 0.88 9.82
N GLY A 18 -6.92 -0.13 10.59
CA GLY A 18 -7.73 -1.25 10.11
C GLY A 18 -6.91 -2.40 9.51
N ILE A 19 -7.45 -3.61 9.67
CA ILE A 19 -6.75 -4.86 9.35
C ILE A 19 -6.28 -4.93 7.88
N CYS A 20 -7.05 -4.35 6.95
CA CYS A 20 -6.72 -4.34 5.52
C CYS A 20 -5.49 -3.49 5.21
N ASN A 21 -5.34 -2.32 5.84
CA ASN A 21 -4.20 -1.43 5.59
C ASN A 21 -2.90 -2.04 6.14
N PHE A 22 -2.95 -2.60 7.36
CA PHE A 22 -1.82 -3.34 7.92
C PHE A 22 -1.50 -4.61 7.13
N GLY A 23 -2.53 -5.32 6.66
CA GLY A 23 -2.38 -6.49 5.79
C GLY A 23 -1.68 -6.15 4.48
N ARG A 24 -2.08 -5.06 3.83
CA ARG A 24 -1.45 -4.57 2.60
C ARG A 24 0.00 -4.14 2.87
N LEU A 25 0.26 -3.38 3.92
CA LEU A 25 1.63 -2.99 4.31
C LEU A 25 2.51 -4.23 4.56
N ASN A 26 2.01 -5.22 5.31
CA ASN A 26 2.72 -6.48 5.57
C ASN A 26 2.96 -7.30 4.31
N TYR A 27 1.99 -7.32 3.41
CA TYR A 27 2.09 -8.01 2.13
C TYR A 27 3.21 -7.42 1.28
N PHE A 28 3.36 -6.09 1.21
CA PHE A 28 4.31 -5.45 0.29
C PHE A 28 5.70 -5.21 0.89
N VAL A 29 5.79 -4.83 2.16
CA VAL A 29 7.07 -4.37 2.75
C VAL A 29 7.47 -5.10 4.03
N GLY A 30 6.57 -5.91 4.62
CA GLY A 30 6.81 -6.61 5.88
C GLY A 30 7.17 -8.09 5.74
N LYS A 31 6.96 -8.84 6.83
CA LYS A 31 7.16 -10.29 6.89
C LYS A 31 6.36 -11.04 5.82
N GLY A 32 5.14 -10.58 5.50
CA GLY A 32 4.33 -11.18 4.44
C GLY A 32 4.96 -11.05 3.04
N ALA A 33 5.81 -10.05 2.79
CA ALA A 33 6.59 -9.96 1.56
C ALA A 33 7.77 -10.95 1.58
N ALA A 34 8.49 -11.01 2.70
CA ALA A 34 9.65 -11.89 2.88
C ALA A 34 9.28 -13.37 2.80
N ASP A 35 8.19 -13.79 3.46
CA ASP A 35 7.71 -15.17 3.46
C ASP A 35 7.30 -15.65 2.04
N ARG A 36 7.02 -14.71 1.12
CA ARG A 36 6.73 -14.98 -0.30
C ARG A 36 7.97 -14.87 -1.20
N GLY A 37 9.17 -14.79 -0.61
CA GLY A 37 10.43 -14.69 -1.33
C GLY A 37 10.65 -13.35 -2.04
N LYS A 38 9.97 -12.28 -1.62
CA LYS A 38 10.24 -10.91 -2.13
C LYS A 38 11.30 -10.22 -1.27
N ASN A 39 12.01 -9.28 -1.89
CA ASN A 39 12.95 -8.42 -1.16
C ASN A 39 12.18 -7.39 -0.32
N ALA A 40 11.82 -7.78 0.90
CA ALA A 40 11.07 -6.94 1.83
C ALA A 40 11.97 -5.90 2.49
N LEU A 41 11.47 -4.67 2.66
CA LEU A 41 12.18 -3.62 3.38
C LEU A 41 12.28 -3.94 4.88
N TYR A 42 11.26 -4.59 5.45
CA TYR A 42 11.17 -4.96 6.86
C TYR A 42 10.85 -6.46 7.01
N PRO A 43 11.78 -7.36 6.62
CA PRO A 43 11.50 -8.78 6.48
C PRO A 43 11.13 -9.47 7.81
N ALA A 44 11.57 -8.91 8.94
CA ALA A 44 11.27 -9.45 10.27
C ALA A 44 9.98 -8.88 10.89
N VAL A 45 9.38 -7.83 10.30
CA VAL A 45 8.27 -7.11 10.92
C VAL A 45 6.94 -7.64 10.39
N ASP A 46 6.17 -8.28 11.27
CA ASP A 46 4.82 -8.77 10.96
C ASP A 46 3.77 -7.73 11.38
N PHE A 47 3.43 -6.80 10.50
CA PHE A 47 2.46 -5.74 10.84
C PHE A 47 1.04 -6.26 11.11
N CYS A 48 0.72 -7.50 10.72
CA CYS A 48 -0.55 -8.12 11.04
C CYS A 48 -0.60 -8.58 12.50
N LYS A 49 0.54 -9.04 13.05
CA LYS A 49 0.66 -9.46 14.46
C LYS A 49 1.04 -8.31 15.38
N ASP A 50 1.81 -7.36 14.87
CA ASP A 50 2.36 -6.26 15.64
C ASP A 50 2.25 -4.93 14.87
N PRO A 51 1.05 -4.36 14.78
CA PRO A 51 0.84 -3.05 14.15
C PRO A 51 1.60 -1.94 14.89
N SER A 52 1.94 -2.13 16.17
CA SER A 52 2.68 -1.15 16.98
C SER A 52 4.14 -0.99 16.57
N ALA A 53 4.68 -1.87 15.72
CA ALA A 53 6.00 -1.70 15.10
C ALA A 53 6.15 -0.34 14.40
N ILE A 54 5.06 0.24 13.87
CA ILE A 54 5.05 1.59 13.25
C ILE A 54 5.48 2.70 14.22
N CYS A 55 5.27 2.52 15.52
CA CYS A 55 5.52 3.54 16.54
C CYS A 55 6.81 3.31 17.33
N ARG A 56 7.53 2.20 17.10
CA ARG A 56 8.76 1.87 17.84
C ARG A 56 10.00 2.52 17.22
N GLY A 57 11.04 2.65 18.04
CA GLY A 57 12.32 3.24 17.63
C GLY A 57 13.25 2.33 16.82
N GLU A 58 12.88 1.06 16.61
CA GLU A 58 13.70 0.11 15.83
C GLU A 58 13.85 0.55 14.36
N TYR A 59 12.77 1.08 13.78
CA TYR A 59 12.72 1.62 12.42
C TYR A 59 12.09 3.02 12.47
N PRO A 60 12.85 4.08 12.80
CA PRO A 60 12.31 5.43 13.00
C PRO A 60 11.59 6.02 11.78
N GLU A 61 11.97 5.59 10.58
CA GLU A 61 11.38 5.97 9.29
C GLU A 61 10.04 5.29 9.02
N LEU A 62 9.72 4.19 9.72
CA LEU A 62 8.58 3.34 9.41
C LEU A 62 7.24 4.08 9.59
N LYS A 63 7.17 5.02 10.56
CA LYS A 63 6.02 5.92 10.75
C LYS A 63 5.71 6.77 9.52
N TRP A 64 6.74 7.18 8.77
CA TRP A 64 6.61 7.97 7.55
C TRP A 64 6.37 7.07 6.35
N LEU A 65 7.10 5.95 6.25
CA LEU A 65 6.93 4.99 5.18
C LEU A 65 5.50 4.44 5.14
N ALA A 66 4.91 4.07 6.27
CA ALA A 66 3.51 3.64 6.33
C ALA A 66 2.55 4.74 5.82
N GLY A 67 2.88 6.00 6.10
CA GLY A 67 2.16 7.17 5.60
C GLY A 67 2.25 7.33 4.08
N PHE A 68 3.47 7.37 3.55
CA PHE A 68 3.71 7.48 2.11
C PHE A 68 3.17 6.28 1.35
N PHE A 69 3.29 5.08 1.90
CA PHE A 69 2.75 3.87 1.31
C PHE A 69 1.24 3.98 1.10
N TYR A 70 0.48 4.41 2.11
CA TYR A 70 -0.96 4.65 1.93
C TYR A 70 -1.22 5.81 0.96
N TRP A 71 -0.47 6.90 1.07
CA TRP A 71 -0.65 8.07 0.21
C TRP A 71 -0.53 7.71 -1.29
N ILE A 72 0.54 7.05 -1.69
CA ILE A 72 0.80 6.71 -3.10
C ILE A 72 -0.11 5.60 -3.64
N ASN A 73 -0.71 4.78 -2.78
CA ASN A 73 -1.56 3.66 -3.21
C ASN A 73 -3.06 3.99 -3.16
N ASP A 74 -3.48 4.88 -2.27
CA ASP A 74 -4.90 5.08 -1.96
C ASP A 74 -5.36 6.55 -1.95
N VAL A 75 -4.46 7.53 -1.82
CA VAL A 75 -4.82 8.97 -1.79
C VAL A 75 -4.47 9.66 -3.10
N GLN A 76 -3.21 9.58 -3.49
CA GLN A 76 -2.68 10.16 -4.72
C GLN A 76 -1.93 9.05 -5.47
N GLN A 77 -2.73 8.20 -6.10
CA GLN A 77 -2.23 7.15 -6.98
C GLN A 77 -1.40 7.78 -8.10
N TYR A 78 -0.26 7.16 -8.42
CA TYR A 78 0.65 7.65 -9.45
C TYR A 78 -0.11 7.90 -10.76
N GLU A 79 -0.12 9.16 -11.19
CA GLU A 79 -0.56 9.58 -12.51
C GLU A 79 0.66 9.57 -13.45
N ALA A 80 0.59 8.76 -14.50
CA ALA A 80 1.53 8.85 -15.61
C ALA A 80 0.99 9.89 -16.62
N ARG A 81 1.84 10.79 -17.12
CA ARG A 81 1.53 11.63 -18.30
C ARG A 81 0.23 12.46 -18.24
N GLY A 82 -0.22 12.84 -17.04
CA GLY A 82 -1.37 13.73 -16.84
C GLY A 82 -2.73 13.04 -16.88
N SER A 83 -2.80 11.72 -16.67
CA SER A 83 -4.07 11.02 -16.43
C SER A 83 -3.89 9.93 -15.37
N ARG A 84 -4.98 9.53 -14.69
CA ARG A 84 -4.98 8.35 -13.81
C ARG A 84 -5.22 7.11 -14.63
N TYR A 85 -4.51 6.02 -14.32
CA TYR A 85 -4.71 4.74 -15.00
C TYR A 85 -6.18 4.29 -15.05
N LEU A 86 -6.92 4.46 -13.95
CA LEU A 86 -8.34 4.10 -13.92
C LEU A 86 -9.21 4.95 -14.86
N ASP A 87 -8.87 6.22 -15.04
CA ASP A 87 -9.60 7.10 -15.96
C ASP A 87 -9.31 6.74 -17.42
N VAL A 88 -8.05 6.40 -17.73
CA VAL A 88 -7.64 5.92 -19.07
C VAL A 88 -8.25 4.56 -19.37
N LEU A 89 -8.30 3.65 -18.39
CA LEU A 89 -8.94 2.35 -18.52
C LEU A 89 -10.45 2.48 -18.75
N HIS A 90 -11.16 3.27 -17.93
CA HIS A 90 -12.58 3.50 -18.14
C HIS A 90 -12.86 4.08 -19.52
N LYS A 91 -12.08 5.08 -19.95
CA LYS A 91 -12.20 5.65 -21.30
C LYS A 91 -11.98 4.61 -22.40
N TRP A 92 -10.94 3.78 -22.31
CA TRP A 92 -10.67 2.74 -23.30
C TRP A 92 -11.79 1.68 -23.38
N VAL A 93 -12.40 1.33 -22.23
CA VAL A 93 -13.56 0.44 -22.18
C VAL A 93 -14.80 1.09 -22.80
N ASP A 94 -15.10 2.34 -22.45
CA ASP A 94 -16.23 3.09 -23.00
C ASP A 94 -16.10 3.34 -24.51
N ASP A 95 -14.85 3.45 -25.00
CA ASP A 95 -14.51 3.56 -26.43
C ASP A 95 -14.54 2.20 -27.16
N GLY A 96 -14.96 1.11 -26.50
CA GLY A 96 -15.25 -0.18 -27.11
C GLY A 96 -14.17 -1.24 -26.96
N ALA A 97 -13.18 -1.02 -26.09
CA ALA A 97 -12.17 -2.02 -25.72
C ALA A 97 -11.44 -2.66 -26.92
N SER A 98 -11.06 -1.84 -27.90
CA SER A 98 -10.46 -2.31 -29.15
C SER A 98 -9.12 -3.01 -28.91
N PRO A 99 -8.95 -4.29 -29.32
CA PRO A 99 -7.68 -5.01 -29.15
C PRO A 99 -6.51 -4.45 -29.98
N THR A 100 -6.79 -3.55 -30.91
CA THR A 100 -5.78 -2.89 -31.75
C THR A 100 -5.47 -1.46 -31.28
N ASP A 101 -6.12 -0.98 -30.22
CA ASP A 101 -5.80 0.29 -29.57
C ASP A 101 -4.80 0.06 -28.43
N TYR A 102 -3.57 0.54 -28.63
CA TYR A 102 -2.48 0.42 -27.66
C TYR A 102 -2.38 1.60 -26.69
N SER A 103 -3.26 2.61 -26.79
CA SER A 103 -3.18 3.84 -25.99
C SER A 103 -3.19 3.60 -24.48
N LEU A 104 -3.94 2.61 -24.00
CA LEU A 104 -3.97 2.19 -22.61
C LEU A 104 -2.64 1.54 -22.17
N VAL A 105 -2.05 0.71 -23.04
CA VAL A 105 -0.79 0.00 -22.76
C VAL A 105 0.40 0.96 -22.84
N ASP A 106 0.38 1.90 -23.79
CA ASP A 106 1.42 2.92 -23.97
C ASP A 106 1.36 4.01 -22.89
N PHE A 107 0.24 4.13 -22.18
CA PHE A 107 0.05 5.03 -21.05
C PHE A 107 0.66 4.50 -19.73
N ALA A 108 0.63 3.18 -19.51
CA ALA A 108 1.13 2.51 -18.30
C ALA A 108 2.66 2.35 -18.28
#